data_AF-X1UB03-F1
#
_entry.id   AF-X1UB03-F1
#
_cell.length_a   1.000
_cell.length_b   1.000
_cell.length_c   1.000
_cell.angle_alpha   90.00
_cell.angle_beta   90.00
_cell.angle_gamma   90.00
#
_symmetry.space_group_name_H-M   'P 1'
#
loop_
_entity.id
_entity.type
_entity.pdbx_description
1 polymer ?
#
loop_
_entity_poly.entity_id
_entity_poly.type
_entity_poly.pdbx_seq_one_letter_code
_entity_poly.pdbx_strand_id
1 'polypeptide(L)'
;MEQETFQVVLAGSVIARGDGPFIHSYIEKAVREVASNATIVKLNVEPVVGAVWMAMEAAGNPVTIDVYEKLRTVSDYQTIQLLDKTRM
;
A
#
# COMPACT_ATOMS: atom_id res chain seq x y z
N MET A 1 3.94 -6.70 -20.86
CA MET A 1 2.97 -6.13 -19.91
C MET A 1 1.51 -6.42 -20.29
N GLU A 2 1.06 -6.21 -21.53
CA GLU A 2 -0.37 -6.39 -21.91
C GLU A 2 -1.00 -7.75 -21.50
N GLN A 3 -0.24 -8.84 -21.57
CA GLN A 3 -0.70 -10.19 -21.22
C GLN A 3 -0.25 -10.65 -19.82
N GLU A 4 0.46 -9.82 -19.07
CA GLU A 4 0.97 -10.17 -17.74
C GLU A 4 -0.12 -10.00 -16.68
N THR A 5 -0.15 -10.93 -15.71
CA THR A 5 -1.03 -10.84 -14.55
C THR A 5 -0.26 -10.22 -13.40
N PHE A 6 -0.65 -9.00 -13.01
CA PHE A 6 -0.05 -8.29 -11.88
C PHE A 6 -1.06 -7.37 -11.20
N GLN A 7 -0.66 -6.84 -10.05
CA GLN A 7 -1.46 -5.89 -9.28
C GLN A 7 -0.92 -4.47 -9.46
N VAL A 8 -1.82 -3.53 -9.77
CA VAL A 8 -1.57 -2.08 -9.71
C VAL A 8 -2.02 -1.61 -8.35
N VAL A 9 -1.07 -1.24 -7.50
CA VAL A 9 -1.33 -0.77 -6.15
C VAL A 9 -1.59 0.73 -6.16
N LEU A 10 -2.78 1.15 -5.73
CA LEU A 10 -3.10 2.56 -5.60
C LEU A 10 -2.75 3.07 -4.19
N ALA A 11 -1.98 4.15 -4.14
CA ALA A 11 -1.55 4.82 -2.92
C ALA A 11 -1.77 6.34 -3.02
N GLY A 12 -1.84 7.02 -1.87
CA GLY A 12 -1.96 8.48 -1.79
C GLY A 12 -3.31 8.98 -1.28
N SER A 13 -3.31 10.21 -0.75
CA SER A 13 -4.46 10.81 -0.03
C SER A 13 -5.72 10.93 -0.89
N VAL A 14 -5.58 11.24 -2.18
CA VAL A 14 -6.72 11.37 -3.12
C VAL A 14 -7.43 10.03 -3.30
N ILE A 15 -6.67 8.93 -3.33
CA ILE A 15 -7.22 7.59 -3.58
C ILE A 15 -7.68 6.91 -2.29
N ALA A 16 -6.96 7.14 -1.19
CA ALA A 16 -7.20 6.52 0.11
C ALA A 16 -8.22 7.27 0.98
N ARG A 17 -8.35 8.59 0.84
CA ARG A 17 -9.23 9.45 1.66
C ARG A 17 -10.39 10.09 0.90
N GLY A 18 -10.44 9.94 -0.42
CA GLY A 18 -11.56 10.44 -1.22
C GLY A 18 -12.78 9.56 -1.05
N ASP A 19 -13.88 10.11 -0.50
CA ASP A 19 -15.18 9.44 -0.35
C ASP A 19 -15.91 9.14 -1.68
N GLY A 20 -15.30 9.47 -2.82
CA GLY A 20 -15.90 9.30 -4.13
C GLY A 20 -15.48 8.00 -4.82
N PRO A 21 -16.39 7.06 -5.14
CA PRO A 21 -16.10 5.93 -6.03
C PRO A 21 -15.74 6.37 -7.47
N PHE A 22 -15.79 7.67 -7.75
CA PHE A 22 -15.72 8.25 -9.08
C PHE A 22 -14.37 8.02 -9.76
N ILE A 23 -13.24 8.14 -9.07
CA ILE A 23 -11.92 8.11 -9.73
C ILE A 23 -11.41 6.68 -9.99
N HIS A 24 -11.83 5.72 -9.17
CA HIS A 24 -11.34 4.32 -9.25
C HIS A 24 -11.76 3.66 -10.57
N SER A 25 -13.00 3.88 -11.02
CA SER A 25 -13.52 3.29 -12.26
C SER A 25 -12.82 3.83 -13.52
N TYR A 26 -12.43 5.11 -13.53
CA TYR A 26 -11.66 5.67 -14.65
C TYR A 26 -10.23 5.15 -14.68
N ILE A 27 -9.59 5.00 -13.53
CA ILE A 27 -8.26 4.39 -13.44
C ILE A 27 -8.34 2.94 -13.89
N GLU A 28 -9.35 2.19 -13.45
CA GLU A 28 -9.57 0.80 -13.87
C GLU A 28 -9.77 0.67 -15.37
N LYS A 29 -10.58 1.55 -15.97
CA LYS A 29 -10.77 1.57 -17.42
C LYS A 29 -9.44 1.82 -18.15
N ALA A 30 -8.68 2.83 -17.73
CA ALA A 30 -7.40 3.16 -18.35
C ALA A 30 -6.38 2.02 -18.22
N VAL A 31 -6.33 1.34 -17.07
CA VAL A 31 -5.44 0.18 -16.88
C VAL A 31 -5.87 -0.98 -17.78
N ARG A 32 -7.16 -1.29 -17.87
CA ARG A 32 -7.66 -2.40 -18.70
C ARG A 32 -7.41 -2.21 -20.19
N GLU A 33 -7.34 -0.97 -20.68
CA GLU A 33 -7.02 -0.65 -22.07
C GLU A 33 -5.59 -1.04 -22.46
N VAL A 34 -4.65 -1.06 -21.50
CA VAL A 34 -3.22 -1.36 -21.73
C VAL A 34 -2.74 -2.66 -21.06
N ALA A 35 -3.51 -3.19 -20.11
CA ALA A 35 -3.18 -4.37 -19.33
C ALA A 35 -4.47 -5.05 -18.84
N SER A 36 -5.14 -5.77 -19.75
CA SER A 36 -6.46 -6.37 -19.47
C SER A 36 -6.46 -7.40 -18.34
N ASN A 37 -5.29 -7.99 -18.05
CA ASN A 37 -5.09 -9.00 -17.00
C ASN A 37 -4.60 -8.40 -15.67
N ALA A 38 -4.33 -7.09 -15.63
CA ALA A 38 -3.96 -6.42 -14.39
C ALA A 38 -5.19 -6.21 -13.48
N THR A 39 -4.96 -6.23 -12.18
CA THR A 39 -5.98 -5.94 -11.17
C THR A 39 -5.59 -4.72 -10.37
N ILE A 40 -6.56 -3.91 -9.98
CA ILE A 40 -6.34 -2.76 -9.12
C ILE A 40 -6.58 -3.16 -7.67
N VAL A 41 -5.63 -2.80 -6.80
CA VAL A 41 -5.74 -2.99 -5.36
C VAL A 41 -5.43 -1.69 -4.63
N LYS A 42 -6.10 -1.45 -3.50
CA LYS A 42 -5.74 -0.33 -2.62
C LYS A 42 -4.61 -0.77 -1.69
N LEU A 43 -3.64 0.10 -1.47
CA LEU A 43 -2.62 -0.11 -0.45
C LEU A 43 -3.31 -0.18 0.93
N ASN A 44 -3.08 -1.28 1.66
CA ASN A 44 -3.72 -1.59 2.94
C ASN A 44 -2.75 -1.50 4.14
N VAL A 45 -1.52 -1.09 3.90
CA VAL A 45 -0.46 -0.87 4.89
C VAL A 45 0.18 0.48 4.65
N GLU A 46 0.69 1.12 5.69
CA GLU A 46 1.41 2.38 5.53
C GLU A 46 2.69 2.18 4.69
N PRO A 47 3.01 3.06 3.72
CA PRO A 47 4.22 2.93 2.90
C PRO A 47 5.52 2.80 3.70
N VAL A 48 5.57 3.37 4.91
CA VAL A 48 6.71 3.26 5.82
C VAL A 48 7.02 1.81 6.20
N VAL A 49 6.00 0.93 6.26
CA VAL A 49 6.19 -0.50 6.56
C VAL A 49 7.02 -1.16 5.46
N GLY A 50 6.73 -0.86 4.19
CA GLY A 50 7.51 -1.33 3.05
C GLY A 50 8.96 -0.84 3.09
N ALA A 51 9.18 0.41 3.53
CA ALA A 51 10.53 0.95 3.70
C ALA A 51 11.34 0.19 4.77
N VAL A 52 10.70 -0.20 5.88
CA VAL A 52 11.32 -1.02 6.92
C VAL A 52 11.69 -2.40 6.39
N TRP A 53 10.80 -3.06 5.65
CA TRP A 53 11.09 -4.35 5.00
C TRP A 53 12.30 -4.27 4.07
N MET A 54 12.35 -3.27 3.19
CA MET A 54 13.49 -3.06 2.29
C MET A 54 14.80 -2.83 3.06
N ALA A 55 14.75 -2.09 4.17
CA ALA A 55 15.94 -1.86 5.02
C ALA A 55 16.43 -3.15 5.69
N MET A 56 15.52 -4.03 6.11
CA MET A 56 15.85 -5.34 6.67
C MET A 56 16.57 -6.20 5.63
N GLU A 57 16.00 -6.30 4.42
CA GLU A 57 16.60 -7.08 3.33
C GLU A 57 17.98 -6.53 2.95
N ALA A 58 18.11 -5.20 2.84
CA ALA A 58 19.39 -4.54 2.57
C ALA A 58 20.45 -4.80 3.66
N ALA A 59 20.02 -5.00 4.91
CA ALA A 59 20.88 -5.37 6.03
C ALA A 59 21.19 -6.88 6.10
N GLY A 60 20.75 -7.67 5.12
CA GLY A 60 20.94 -9.13 5.09
C GLY A 60 19.98 -9.91 6.00
N ASN A 61 18.92 -9.27 6.48
CA ASN A 61 17.89 -9.89 7.31
C ASN A 61 16.64 -10.14 6.44
N PRO A 62 16.36 -11.38 6.02
CA PRO A 62 15.17 -11.65 5.22
C PRO A 62 13.89 -11.35 6.00
N VAL A 63 12.88 -10.80 5.32
CA VAL A 63 11.57 -10.55 5.93
C VAL A 63 10.85 -11.88 6.12
N THR A 64 10.84 -12.37 7.35
CA THR A 64 10.11 -13.60 7.70
C THR A 64 8.60 -13.35 7.72
N ILE A 65 7.81 -14.42 7.65
CA ILE A 65 6.34 -14.37 7.77
C ILE A 65 5.94 -13.69 9.09
N ASP A 66 6.64 -13.99 10.19
CA ASP A 66 6.38 -13.38 11.50
C ASP A 66 6.59 -11.86 11.49
N VAL A 67 7.65 -11.39 10.84
CA VAL A 67 7.93 -9.95 10.69
C VAL A 67 6.91 -9.29 9.78
N TYR A 68 6.57 -9.94 8.68
CA TYR A 68 5.55 -9.48 7.74
C TYR A 68 4.21 -9.28 8.45
N GLU A 69 3.70 -10.29 9.15
CA GLU A 69 2.41 -10.18 9.86
C GLU A 69 2.45 -9.14 10.98
N LYS A 70 3.54 -9.07 11.77
CA LYS A 70 3.68 -8.07 12.83
C LYS A 70 3.63 -6.64 12.26
N LEU A 71 4.42 -6.35 11.23
CA LEU A 71 4.49 -5.01 10.67
C LEU A 71 3.25 -4.65 9.84
N ARG A 72 2.57 -5.64 9.22
CA ARG A 72 1.31 -5.44 8.52
C ARG A 72 0.19 -4.91 9.44
N THR A 73 0.25 -5.20 10.75
CA THR A 73 -0.70 -4.63 11.73
C THR A 73 -0.51 -3.14 11.99
N VAL A 74 0.60 -2.55 11.51
CA VAL A 74 0.82 -1.09 11.55
C VAL A 74 0.08 -0.48 10.36
N SER A 75 -1.26 -0.46 10.47
CA SER A 75 -2.16 -0.10 9.38
C SER A 75 -2.79 1.28 9.51
N ASP A 76 -2.49 2.03 10.58
CA ASP A 76 -3.25 3.24 10.90
C ASP A 76 -2.37 4.45 11.21
N TYR A 77 -2.35 5.40 10.28
CA TYR A 77 -1.80 6.75 10.43
C TYR A 77 -2.31 7.46 11.70
N GLN A 78 -3.54 7.17 12.15
CA GLN A 78 -4.11 7.78 13.38
C GLN A 78 -3.41 7.30 14.66
N THR A 79 -2.84 6.09 14.66
CA THR A 79 -2.10 5.55 15.81
C THR A 79 -0.77 6.30 16.02
N ILE A 80 -0.16 6.80 14.93
CA ILE A 80 1.08 7.59 14.98
C ILE A 80 0.82 8.96 15.62
N GLN A 81 -0.34 9.60 15.35
CA GLN A 81 -0.67 10.91 15.93
C GLN A 81 -1.04 10.86 17.42
N LEU A 82 -1.47 9.72 17.95
CA LEU A 82 -1.79 9.57 19.38
C LEU A 82 -0.53 9.52 20.27
N LEU A 83 0.60 9.04 19.74
CA LEU A 83 1.87 8.99 20.47
C LEU A 83 2.56 10.36 20.61
N ASP A 84 2.22 11.32 19.76
CA ASP A 84 2.80 12.67 19.77
C ASP A 84 2.15 13.56 20.84
N LYS A 85 0.88 13.30 21.21
CA LYS A 85 0.17 14.04 22.27
C LYS A 85 0.54 13.64 23.70
N THR A 86 1.25 12.53 23.88
CA THR A 86 1.75 12.12 25.22
C THR A 86 3.17 12.67 25.50
N ARG A 87 3.71 13.49 24.58
CA ARG A 87 5.04 14.13 24.71
C ARG A 87 4.98 15.67 24.85
N MET A 88 3.82 16.24 25.16
CA MET A 88 3.70 17.59 25.74
C MET A 88 3.28 17.48 27.21
#